data_AF-A0A7Y0DWZ0-F1
#
_entry.id   AF-A0A7Y0DWZ0-F1
#
_cell.length_a   1.000
_cell.length_b   1.000
_cell.length_c   1.000
_cell.angle_alpha   90.00
_cell.angle_beta   90.00
_cell.angle_gamma   90.00
#
_symmetry.space_group_name_H-M   'P 1'
#
loop_
_entity.id
_entity.type
_entity.pdbx_description
1 polymer ?
#
loop_
_entity_poly.entity_id
_entity_poly.type
_entity_poly.pdbx_seq_one_letter_code
_entity_poly.pdbx_strand_id
1 'polypeptide(L)'
;MQIENPYLMFLGDAADDLAAKVANGVAKWRPDWCLGQLRLPGCNADLGLTDMTLEEAKAAGVKTVIVGVANRGGIIPQSWLSTLEQALVMGFDIASGLHNKLTDIETLSSLAAEHGRKLFDVRHPTETFDVAKGTKRPGKRLLTVGTDCSVGKMFTSLAVEKEMKARGMNCDFRATGQTGIFIAGSGVSVDAVIADFISGATEKLTPANEADHWDVVEGQGSLFHASFAGVSLGLLHGAQADALVMCHEPTRKHMRGLPDFELPDLKRCIEVNEMMGRMVNPACRVIGISVNTSGLPKDRQDDYLEAVEKETGLPAVDAFRQGAGRLVDAL
;
A
#
# COMPACT_ATOMS: atom_id res chain seq x y z
N MET A 1 15.02 0.78 -5.21
CA MET A 1 15.39 0.49 -3.79
C MET A 1 14.85 -0.90 -3.42
N GLN A 2 15.60 -1.74 -2.69
CA GLN A 2 15.14 -3.06 -2.20
C GLN A 2 15.41 -3.17 -0.68
N ILE A 3 14.37 -3.50 0.08
CA ILE A 3 14.41 -3.69 1.54
C ILE A 3 14.52 -5.20 1.83
N GLU A 4 15.52 -5.59 2.61
CA GLU A 4 15.81 -7.00 2.90
C GLU A 4 14.97 -7.50 4.08
N ASN A 5 14.28 -8.63 3.90
CA ASN A 5 13.59 -9.39 4.95
C ASN A 5 14.48 -10.55 5.44
N PRO A 6 14.28 -11.12 6.64
CA PRO A 6 13.19 -10.88 7.60
C PRO A 6 13.29 -9.56 8.39
N TYR A 7 12.17 -9.14 8.97
CA TYR A 7 11.93 -7.87 9.65
C TYR A 7 11.75 -8.03 11.16
N LEU A 8 12.20 -7.02 11.91
CA LEU A 8 11.76 -6.73 13.27
C LEU A 8 10.85 -5.51 13.24
N MET A 9 9.64 -5.65 13.78
CA MET A 9 8.66 -4.57 13.78
C MET A 9 8.86 -3.67 15.00
N PHE A 10 9.49 -2.52 14.80
CA PHE A 10 9.70 -1.54 15.87
C PHE A 10 8.43 -0.71 16.07
N LEU A 11 7.81 -0.87 17.24
CA LEU A 11 6.56 -0.22 17.64
C LEU A 11 6.77 1.01 18.54
N GLY A 12 8.02 1.33 18.88
CA GLY A 12 8.33 2.47 19.75
C GLY A 12 7.43 2.49 20.99
N ASP A 13 6.86 3.65 21.28
CA ASP A 13 5.85 3.90 22.32
C ASP A 13 4.44 4.13 21.71
N ALA A 14 4.09 3.37 20.66
CA ALA A 14 2.79 3.50 19.98
C ALA A 14 1.61 3.49 20.96
N ALA A 15 0.77 4.52 20.87
CA ALA A 15 -0.33 4.74 21.82
C ALA A 15 -1.47 3.72 21.70
N ASP A 16 -1.67 3.13 20.52
CA ASP A 16 -2.70 2.15 20.19
C ASP A 16 -2.37 1.42 18.87
N ASP A 17 -3.18 0.40 18.53
CA ASP A 17 -3.03 -0.37 17.29
C ASP A 17 -3.23 0.46 16.01
N LEU A 18 -3.95 1.58 16.10
CA LEU A 18 -4.16 2.48 14.96
C LEU A 18 -2.87 3.24 14.63
N ALA A 19 -2.07 3.61 15.64
CA ALA A 19 -0.73 4.14 15.45
C ALA A 19 0.20 3.10 14.82
N ALA A 20 0.04 1.81 15.15
CA ALA A 20 0.79 0.70 14.57
C ALA A 20 0.20 0.14 13.26
N LYS A 21 -0.72 0.86 12.59
CA LYS A 21 -1.39 0.38 11.36
C LYS A 21 -0.43 -0.08 10.25
N VAL A 22 0.75 0.55 10.14
CA VAL A 22 1.75 0.19 9.14
C VAL A 22 2.29 -1.20 9.47
N ALA A 23 2.73 -1.40 10.72
CA ALA A 23 3.20 -2.69 11.16
C ALA A 23 2.15 -3.79 11.08
N ASN A 24 0.92 -3.51 11.52
CA ASN A 24 -0.21 -4.41 11.40
C ASN A 24 -0.47 -4.84 9.94
N GLY A 25 -0.37 -3.88 9.01
CA GLY A 25 -0.48 -4.17 7.57
C GLY A 25 0.60 -5.13 7.08
N VAL A 26 1.87 -4.89 7.44
CA VAL A 26 2.99 -5.75 7.03
C VAL A 26 2.87 -7.15 7.63
N ALA A 27 2.67 -7.25 8.94
CA ALA A 27 2.53 -8.53 9.64
C ALA A 27 1.34 -9.35 9.13
N LYS A 28 0.24 -8.70 8.73
CA LYS A 28 -0.93 -9.39 8.17
C LYS A 28 -0.65 -10.02 6.81
N TRP A 29 0.09 -9.32 5.93
CA TRP A 29 0.27 -9.71 4.53
C TRP A 29 1.60 -10.42 4.25
N ARG A 30 2.56 -10.29 5.16
CA ARG A 30 3.88 -10.94 5.13
C ARG A 30 4.22 -11.48 6.54
N PRO A 31 3.40 -12.37 7.12
CA PRO A 31 3.67 -12.92 8.45
C PRO A 31 5.04 -13.62 8.49
N ASP A 32 5.41 -14.32 7.42
CA ASP A 32 6.69 -15.04 7.32
C ASP A 32 7.91 -14.10 7.26
N TRP A 33 7.70 -12.82 6.96
CA TRP A 33 8.78 -11.83 7.00
C TRP A 33 8.93 -11.21 8.38
N CYS A 34 7.90 -11.20 9.22
CA CYS A 34 7.91 -10.50 10.50
C CYS A 34 8.25 -11.47 11.65
N LEU A 35 9.53 -11.54 12.05
CA LEU A 35 9.97 -12.52 13.07
C LEU A 35 9.66 -12.11 14.50
N GLY A 36 9.46 -10.82 14.76
CA GLY A 36 9.16 -10.32 16.09
C GLY A 36 8.76 -8.85 16.08
N GLN A 37 8.42 -8.35 17.27
CA GLN A 37 8.16 -6.94 17.53
C GLN A 37 9.09 -6.41 18.63
N LEU A 38 9.44 -5.14 18.56
CA LEU A 38 10.22 -4.44 19.59
C LEU A 38 9.42 -3.24 20.08
N ARG A 39 9.12 -3.23 21.37
CA ARG A 39 8.31 -2.21 22.05
C ARG A 39 9.15 -1.44 23.06
N LEU A 40 8.96 -0.13 23.13
CA LEU A 40 9.52 0.73 24.17
C LEU A 40 8.53 0.90 25.33
N PRO A 41 8.99 1.35 26.52
CA PRO A 41 8.11 1.67 27.62
C PRO A 41 6.98 2.61 27.20
N GLY A 42 5.73 2.25 27.53
CA GLY A 42 4.54 3.04 27.18
C GLY A 42 3.85 2.63 25.86
N CYS A 43 4.39 1.65 25.13
CA CYS A 43 3.71 1.07 23.97
C CYS A 43 2.46 0.29 24.40
N ASN A 44 1.31 0.61 23.80
CA ASN A 44 0.04 -0.10 23.99
C ASN A 44 -0.42 -0.83 22.71
N ALA A 45 0.38 -0.81 21.64
CA ALA A 45 0.12 -1.59 20.45
C ALA A 45 0.67 -3.01 20.60
N ASP A 46 -0.01 -3.98 19.99
CA ASP A 46 0.46 -5.36 19.93
C ASP A 46 0.10 -6.02 18.60
N LEU A 47 1.10 -6.50 17.87
CA LEU A 47 0.89 -7.20 16.60
C LEU A 47 0.58 -8.69 16.82
N GLY A 48 0.68 -9.18 18.06
CA GLY A 48 0.65 -10.60 18.39
C GLY A 48 1.93 -11.35 17.98
N LEU A 49 3.00 -10.62 17.66
CA LEU A 49 4.32 -11.21 17.39
C LEU A 49 5.10 -11.39 18.69
N THR A 50 6.10 -12.27 18.68
CA THR A 50 7.02 -12.42 19.80
C THR A 50 7.75 -11.10 20.07
N ASP A 51 7.72 -10.62 21.31
CA ASP A 51 8.60 -9.53 21.72
C ASP A 51 10.04 -10.01 21.67
N MET A 52 10.90 -9.23 21.00
CA MET A 52 12.32 -9.54 20.85
C MET A 52 13.17 -8.34 21.23
N THR A 53 14.30 -8.59 21.89
CA THR A 53 15.41 -7.63 21.92
C THR A 53 16.11 -7.58 20.55
N LEU A 54 17.00 -6.60 20.36
CA LEU A 54 17.82 -6.53 19.15
C LEU A 54 18.76 -7.74 19.03
N GLU A 55 19.26 -8.27 20.15
CA GLU A 55 20.12 -9.44 20.19
C GLU A 55 19.36 -10.70 19.75
N GLU A 56 18.15 -10.89 20.27
CA GLU A 56 17.26 -11.99 19.90
C GLU A 56 16.87 -11.90 18.41
N ALA A 57 16.51 -10.71 17.95
CA ALA A 57 16.20 -10.47 16.53
C ALA A 57 17.41 -10.78 15.62
N LYS A 58 18.64 -10.42 16.05
CA LYS A 58 19.86 -10.70 15.30
C LYS A 58 20.11 -12.21 15.21
N ALA A 59 19.98 -12.91 16.34
CA ALA A 59 20.13 -14.35 16.41
C ALA A 59 19.07 -15.07 15.56
N ALA A 60 17.85 -14.53 15.48
CA ALA A 60 16.78 -15.02 14.62
C ALA A 60 16.99 -14.71 13.12
N GLY A 61 18.03 -13.95 12.76
CA GLY A 61 18.39 -13.66 11.37
C GLY A 61 17.69 -12.45 10.75
N VAL A 62 17.03 -11.61 11.55
CA VAL A 62 16.44 -10.33 11.09
C VAL A 62 17.49 -9.49 10.34
N LYS A 63 17.06 -8.88 9.24
CA LYS A 63 17.87 -7.99 8.39
C LYS A 63 17.56 -6.53 8.62
N THR A 64 16.27 -6.20 8.72
CA THR A 64 15.81 -4.80 8.76
C THR A 64 14.90 -4.55 9.94
N VAL A 65 15.13 -3.45 10.65
CA VAL A 65 14.19 -2.90 11.65
C VAL A 65 13.23 -1.95 10.94
N ILE A 66 11.93 -2.28 10.95
CA ILE A 66 10.89 -1.44 10.35
C ILE A 66 10.30 -0.54 11.43
N VAL A 67 10.40 0.78 11.25
CA VAL A 67 9.66 1.76 12.06
C VAL A 67 8.18 1.66 11.67
N GLY A 68 7.46 0.84 12.41
CA GLY A 68 6.12 0.35 12.09
C GLY A 68 4.97 1.25 12.57
N VAL A 69 5.31 2.45 13.07
CA VAL A 69 4.39 3.36 13.75
C VAL A 69 4.21 4.62 12.92
N ALA A 70 2.99 5.15 12.92
CA ALA A 70 2.69 6.50 12.48
C ALA A 70 2.25 7.34 13.69
N ASN A 71 2.96 8.44 13.96
CA ASN A 71 2.64 9.38 15.04
C ASN A 71 2.17 10.74 14.49
N ARG A 72 1.59 11.56 15.37
CA ARG A 72 1.25 12.95 15.02
C ARG A 72 2.54 13.71 14.70
N GLY A 73 2.56 14.36 13.54
CA GLY A 73 3.72 15.09 13.04
C GLY A 73 4.69 14.24 12.21
N GLY A 74 4.57 12.91 12.23
CA GLY A 74 5.44 12.03 11.45
C GLY A 74 6.91 12.14 11.83
N ILE A 75 7.20 12.33 13.12
CA ILE A 75 8.54 12.57 13.67
C ILE A 75 9.16 11.29 14.23
N ILE A 76 10.47 11.26 14.38
CA ILE A 76 11.17 10.23 15.15
C ILE A 76 11.48 10.81 16.53
N PRO A 77 10.79 10.37 17.60
CA PRO A 77 11.04 10.87 18.95
C PRO A 77 12.45 10.60 19.44
N GLN A 78 12.99 11.51 20.27
CA GLN A 78 14.31 11.35 20.89
C GLN A 78 14.43 10.04 21.69
N SER A 79 13.34 9.59 22.30
CA SER A 79 13.26 8.32 23.05
C SER A 79 13.53 7.09 22.18
N TRP A 80 13.36 7.17 20.85
CA TRP A 80 13.57 6.05 19.94
C TRP A 80 15.02 5.98 19.44
N LEU A 81 15.74 7.11 19.45
CA LEU A 81 17.05 7.20 18.79
C LEU A 81 18.06 6.21 19.34
N SER A 82 18.18 6.09 20.66
CA SER A 82 19.15 5.16 21.27
C SER A 82 18.95 3.71 20.78
N THR A 83 17.70 3.27 20.63
CA THR A 83 17.40 1.92 20.13
C THR A 83 17.71 1.78 18.64
N LEU A 84 17.39 2.80 17.83
CA LEU A 84 17.69 2.79 16.40
C LEU A 84 19.21 2.86 16.13
N GLU A 85 19.94 3.67 16.88
CA GLU A 85 21.41 3.75 16.83
C GLU A 85 22.03 2.39 17.18
N GLN A 86 21.58 1.75 18.26
CA GLN A 86 22.05 0.41 18.62
C GLN A 86 21.75 -0.62 17.52
N ALA A 87 20.60 -0.53 16.85
CA ALA A 87 20.28 -1.43 15.75
C ALA A 87 21.28 -1.30 14.58
N LEU A 88 21.70 -0.07 14.23
CA LEU A 88 22.73 0.13 13.20
C LEU A 88 24.07 -0.48 13.60
N VAL A 89 24.50 -0.25 14.85
CA VAL A 89 25.75 -0.83 15.40
C VAL A 89 25.72 -2.36 15.37
N MET A 90 24.57 -2.96 15.64
CA MET A 90 24.36 -4.42 15.57
C MET A 90 24.21 -4.96 14.14
N GLY A 91 24.28 -4.09 13.14
CA GLY A 91 24.30 -4.45 11.74
C GLY A 91 22.91 -4.70 11.14
N PHE A 92 21.87 -4.06 11.66
CA PHE A 92 20.57 -3.99 10.98
C PHE A 92 20.51 -2.82 10.00
N ASP A 93 19.75 -2.98 8.92
CA ASP A 93 19.25 -1.82 8.18
C ASP A 93 18.00 -1.26 8.90
N ILE A 94 17.64 0.00 8.64
CA ILE A 94 16.44 0.62 9.22
C ILE A 94 15.58 1.19 8.11
N ALA A 95 14.27 0.95 8.18
CA ALA A 95 13.33 1.51 7.22
C ALA A 95 12.17 2.24 7.91
N SER A 96 11.79 3.39 7.38
CA SER A 96 10.74 4.26 7.94
C SER A 96 9.87 4.87 6.84
N GLY A 97 8.56 4.88 7.09
CA GLY A 97 7.56 5.57 6.26
C GLY A 97 7.09 6.90 6.85
N LEU A 98 7.75 7.38 7.90
CA LEU A 98 7.43 8.65 8.54
C LEU A 98 7.71 9.85 7.61
N HIS A 99 7.19 11.01 7.98
CA HIS A 99 7.43 12.24 7.22
C HIS A 99 8.88 12.72 7.39
N ASN A 100 9.39 12.68 8.62
CA ASN A 100 10.79 12.96 8.91
C ASN A 100 11.66 11.81 8.41
N LYS A 101 12.73 12.16 7.71
CA LYS A 101 13.68 11.19 7.20
C LYS A 101 14.61 10.72 8.30
N LEU A 102 14.91 9.42 8.30
CA LEU A 102 16.02 8.84 9.02
C LEU A 102 17.33 9.50 8.60
N THR A 103 17.51 9.75 7.30
CA THR A 103 18.76 10.32 6.76
C THR A 103 19.03 11.77 7.19
N ASP A 104 18.00 12.50 7.62
CA ASP A 104 18.16 13.88 8.10
C ASP A 104 18.65 13.94 9.56
N ILE A 105 18.68 12.79 10.25
CA ILE A 105 19.19 12.68 11.63
C ILE A 105 20.68 12.33 11.56
N GLU A 106 21.53 13.30 11.90
CA GLU A 106 22.99 13.21 11.75
C GLU A 106 23.60 11.97 12.42
N THR A 107 23.14 11.61 13.62
CA THR A 107 23.65 10.45 14.36
C THR A 107 23.33 9.13 13.67
N LEU A 108 22.09 8.96 13.18
CA LEU A 108 21.68 7.77 12.44
C LEU A 108 22.43 7.65 11.11
N SER A 109 22.55 8.74 10.36
CA SER A 109 23.28 8.76 9.08
C SER A 109 24.75 8.43 9.25
N SER A 110 25.39 8.98 10.28
CA SER A 110 26.81 8.72 10.57
C SER A 110 27.05 7.26 10.94
N LEU A 111 26.24 6.70 11.85
CA LEU A 111 26.34 5.30 12.24
C LEU A 111 26.03 4.34 11.08
N ALA A 112 25.03 4.67 10.26
CA ALA A 112 24.72 3.86 9.08
C ALA A 112 25.91 3.80 8.13
N ALA A 113 26.58 4.93 7.87
CA ALA A 113 27.78 4.97 7.05
C ALA A 113 28.95 4.19 7.68
N GLU A 114 29.20 4.39 8.99
CA GLU A 114 30.28 3.71 9.72
C GLU A 114 30.14 2.19 9.69
N HIS A 115 28.92 1.67 9.88
CA HIS A 115 28.64 0.23 9.94
C HIS A 115 28.20 -0.35 8.58
N GLY A 116 28.29 0.43 7.50
CA GLY A 116 27.89 0.02 6.15
C GLY A 116 26.45 -0.47 6.07
N ARG A 117 25.54 0.17 6.82
CA ARG A 117 24.10 -0.10 6.87
C ARG A 117 23.32 0.91 6.04
N LYS A 118 22.07 0.58 5.74
CA LYS A 118 21.16 1.42 4.96
C LYS A 118 20.05 2.00 5.81
N LEU A 119 19.73 3.26 5.54
CA LEU A 119 18.52 3.93 6.01
C LEU A 119 17.56 4.06 4.82
N PHE A 120 16.36 3.51 4.97
CA PHE A 120 15.34 3.50 3.92
C PHE A 120 14.19 4.42 4.31
N ASP A 121 14.18 5.62 3.73
CA ASP A 121 13.06 6.57 3.84
C ASP A 121 12.02 6.31 2.75
N VAL A 122 11.18 5.29 2.94
CA VAL A 122 10.30 4.76 1.88
C VAL A 122 9.25 5.75 1.37
N ARG A 123 8.99 6.79 2.16
CA ARG A 123 8.08 7.87 1.76
C ARG A 123 8.71 8.87 0.81
N HIS A 124 10.04 8.92 0.72
CA HIS A 124 10.78 9.88 -0.09
C HIS A 124 11.48 9.16 -1.23
N PRO A 125 10.93 9.20 -2.46
CA PRO A 125 11.58 8.58 -3.59
C PRO A 125 12.99 9.13 -3.78
N THR A 126 13.99 8.24 -3.79
CA THR A 126 15.40 8.59 -4.08
C THR A 126 15.70 8.57 -5.58
N GLU A 127 14.73 8.16 -6.38
CA GLU A 127 14.85 8.00 -7.83
C GLU A 127 14.31 9.23 -8.55
N THR A 128 14.96 9.58 -9.67
CA THR A 128 14.41 10.55 -10.61
C THR A 128 13.39 9.87 -11.52
N PHE A 129 12.32 10.59 -11.83
CA PHE A 129 11.27 10.15 -12.72
C PHE A 129 11.16 11.12 -13.89
N ASP A 130 10.98 10.56 -15.08
CA ASP A 130 10.67 11.35 -16.27
C ASP A 130 9.18 11.71 -16.29
N VAL A 131 8.81 12.66 -17.13
CA VAL A 131 7.40 12.85 -17.53
C VAL A 131 6.96 11.61 -18.31
N ALA A 132 5.73 11.14 -18.04
CA ALA A 132 5.16 9.97 -18.72
C ALA A 132 5.17 10.13 -20.24
N LYS A 133 5.50 9.05 -20.95
CA LYS A 133 5.50 9.01 -22.43
C LYS A 133 4.14 8.63 -23.00
N GLY A 134 3.31 7.91 -22.24
CA GLY A 134 2.02 7.38 -22.68
C GLY A 134 2.13 6.24 -23.71
N THR A 135 3.35 5.82 -24.06
CA THR A 135 3.58 4.72 -25.01
C THR A 135 3.09 3.41 -24.39
N LYS A 136 2.18 2.70 -25.09
CA LYS A 136 1.67 1.40 -24.64
C LYS A 136 2.82 0.43 -24.42
N ARG A 137 2.83 -0.22 -23.25
CA ARG A 137 3.82 -1.21 -22.85
C ARG A 137 3.20 -2.62 -22.91
N PRO A 138 3.93 -3.64 -23.39
CA PRO A 138 3.47 -5.03 -23.32
C PRO A 138 3.33 -5.50 -21.86
N GLY A 139 2.64 -6.62 -21.66
CA GLY A 139 2.13 -7.05 -20.37
C GLY A 139 0.81 -6.39 -20.00
N LYS A 140 0.14 -6.95 -19.00
CA LYS A 140 -1.18 -6.55 -18.52
C LYS A 140 -1.09 -5.84 -17.18
N ARG A 141 -2.02 -4.92 -16.93
CA ARG A 141 -2.02 -4.10 -15.71
C ARG A 141 -3.41 -4.09 -15.09
N LEU A 142 -3.49 -4.39 -13.80
CA LEU A 142 -4.68 -4.20 -12.97
C LEU A 142 -4.44 -3.04 -12.01
N LEU A 143 -5.36 -2.09 -11.93
CA LEU A 143 -5.30 -1.00 -10.94
C LEU A 143 -6.54 -1.04 -10.04
N THR A 144 -6.33 -1.04 -8.73
CA THR A 144 -7.44 -0.78 -7.80
C THR A 144 -7.76 0.71 -7.78
N VAL A 145 -9.02 1.06 -7.95
CA VAL A 145 -9.54 2.43 -7.80
C VAL A 145 -10.55 2.43 -6.67
N GLY A 146 -11.11 3.58 -6.30
CA GLY A 146 -12.12 3.56 -5.24
C GLY A 146 -12.97 4.79 -5.16
N THR A 147 -14.10 4.65 -4.48
CA THR A 147 -15.03 5.75 -4.22
C THR A 147 -14.39 6.81 -3.32
N ASP A 148 -13.45 6.42 -2.46
CA ASP A 148 -12.70 7.32 -1.58
C ASP A 148 -11.33 6.72 -1.16
N CYS A 149 -10.56 7.42 -0.34
CA CYS A 149 -9.35 7.02 0.34
C CYS A 149 -9.65 6.05 1.49
N SER A 150 -8.70 5.15 1.78
CA SER A 150 -8.81 4.17 2.89
C SER A 150 -10.04 3.25 2.81
N VAL A 151 -10.46 2.87 1.59
CA VAL A 151 -11.58 1.93 1.32
C VAL A 151 -11.11 0.51 0.99
N GLY A 152 -9.85 0.17 1.29
CA GLY A 152 -9.32 -1.19 1.08
C GLY A 152 -8.57 -1.44 -0.23
N LYS A 153 -8.23 -0.42 -1.02
CA LYS A 153 -7.50 -0.57 -2.31
C LYS A 153 -6.24 -1.45 -2.24
N MET A 154 -5.33 -1.17 -1.31
CA MET A 154 -4.13 -1.98 -1.11
C MET A 154 -4.47 -3.43 -0.75
N PHE A 155 -5.45 -3.66 0.13
CA PHE A 155 -5.85 -5.01 0.54
C PHE A 155 -6.48 -5.78 -0.63
N THR A 156 -7.28 -5.12 -1.45
CA THR A 156 -7.83 -5.70 -2.68
C THR A 156 -6.71 -6.08 -3.65
N SER A 157 -5.74 -5.19 -3.89
CA SER A 157 -4.59 -5.49 -4.77
C SER A 157 -3.80 -6.70 -4.25
N LEU A 158 -3.54 -6.79 -2.95
CA LEU A 158 -2.82 -7.91 -2.35
C LEU A 158 -3.64 -9.22 -2.37
N ALA A 159 -4.96 -9.14 -2.19
CA ALA A 159 -5.84 -10.30 -2.32
C ALA A 159 -5.85 -10.84 -3.75
N VAL A 160 -5.90 -9.94 -4.76
CA VAL A 160 -5.81 -10.30 -6.18
C VAL A 160 -4.45 -10.93 -6.50
N GLU A 161 -3.34 -10.32 -6.06
CA GLU A 161 -2.00 -10.88 -6.27
C GLU A 161 -1.86 -12.28 -5.64
N LYS A 162 -2.32 -12.44 -4.40
CA LYS A 162 -2.30 -13.75 -3.72
C LYS A 162 -3.08 -14.81 -4.48
N GLU A 163 -4.28 -14.47 -4.96
CA GLU A 163 -5.13 -15.38 -5.73
C GLU A 163 -4.50 -15.73 -7.09
N MET A 164 -3.99 -14.74 -7.82
CA MET A 164 -3.28 -14.94 -9.09
C MET A 164 -2.08 -15.88 -8.92
N LYS A 165 -1.26 -15.67 -7.89
CA LYS A 165 -0.11 -16.54 -7.58
C LYS A 165 -0.55 -17.96 -7.22
N ALA A 166 -1.62 -18.11 -6.43
CA ALA A 166 -2.18 -19.42 -6.10
C ALA A 166 -2.66 -20.20 -7.35
N ARG A 167 -3.06 -19.49 -8.40
CA ARG A 167 -3.44 -20.06 -9.71
C ARG A 167 -2.27 -20.22 -10.69
N GLY A 168 -1.05 -19.91 -10.29
CA GLY A 168 0.14 -20.00 -11.15
C GLY A 168 0.20 -18.92 -12.23
N MET A 169 -0.53 -17.81 -12.09
CA MET A 169 -0.44 -16.68 -13.00
C MET A 169 0.87 -15.90 -12.77
N ASN A 170 1.46 -15.39 -13.84
CA ASN A 170 2.63 -14.53 -13.77
C ASN A 170 2.21 -13.12 -13.32
N CYS A 171 2.46 -12.75 -12.06
CA CYS A 171 2.08 -11.44 -11.56
C CYS A 171 2.99 -10.90 -10.44
N ASP A 172 3.07 -9.56 -10.41
CA ASP A 172 3.76 -8.80 -9.37
C ASP A 172 2.84 -7.75 -8.75
N PHE A 173 2.86 -7.63 -7.43
CA PHE A 173 2.25 -6.49 -6.74
C PHE A 173 3.15 -5.26 -6.86
N ARG A 174 2.57 -4.15 -7.33
CA ARG A 174 3.26 -2.87 -7.52
C ARG A 174 2.80 -1.86 -6.46
N ALA A 175 3.65 -1.67 -5.46
CA ALA A 175 3.37 -0.79 -4.32
C ALA A 175 3.47 0.69 -4.68
N THR A 176 2.47 1.46 -4.24
CA THR A 176 2.36 2.90 -4.51
C THR A 176 2.31 3.76 -3.24
N GLY A 177 2.35 3.12 -2.05
CA GLY A 177 2.45 3.81 -0.77
C GLY A 177 3.37 3.09 0.21
N GLN A 178 3.75 3.77 1.30
CA GLN A 178 4.69 3.28 2.31
C GLN A 178 4.42 1.84 2.79
N THR A 179 3.18 1.51 3.15
CA THR A 179 2.84 0.18 3.69
C THR A 179 2.96 -0.89 2.61
N GLY A 180 2.53 -0.58 1.38
CA GLY A 180 2.74 -1.45 0.23
C GLY A 180 4.22 -1.70 -0.03
N ILE A 181 5.08 -0.68 0.10
CA ILE A 181 6.53 -0.82 -0.12
C ILE A 181 7.14 -1.78 0.88
N PHE A 182 6.77 -1.71 2.16
CA PHE A 182 7.25 -2.68 3.15
C PHE A 182 6.77 -4.11 2.86
N ILE A 183 5.57 -4.28 2.31
CA ILE A 183 4.99 -5.58 1.91
C ILE A 183 5.63 -6.13 0.62
N ALA A 184 6.02 -5.27 -0.31
CA ALA A 184 6.61 -5.64 -1.59
C ALA A 184 8.14 -5.70 -1.57
N GLY A 185 8.78 -5.05 -0.60
CA GLY A 185 10.23 -4.82 -0.55
C GLY A 185 10.72 -3.71 -1.49
N SER A 186 9.87 -3.22 -2.40
CA SER A 186 10.17 -2.13 -3.34
C SER A 186 8.88 -1.44 -3.81
N GLY A 187 9.00 -0.25 -4.39
CA GLY A 187 7.87 0.50 -4.95
C GLY A 187 8.15 2.00 -4.95
N VAL A 188 7.09 2.80 -5.12
CA VAL A 188 7.19 4.26 -5.14
C VAL A 188 6.07 4.87 -4.31
N SER A 189 6.39 5.71 -3.32
CA SER A 189 5.35 6.46 -2.59
C SER A 189 4.87 7.62 -3.47
N VAL A 190 3.82 7.40 -4.25
CA VAL A 190 3.39 8.36 -5.28
C VAL A 190 2.81 9.65 -4.69
N ASP A 191 2.42 9.65 -3.42
CA ASP A 191 1.97 10.85 -2.70
C ASP A 191 3.08 11.88 -2.47
N ALA A 192 4.34 11.45 -2.53
CA ALA A 192 5.52 12.30 -2.39
C ALA A 192 6.21 12.60 -3.73
N VAL A 193 5.67 12.10 -4.84
CA VAL A 193 6.18 12.41 -6.18
C VAL A 193 5.63 13.77 -6.61
N ILE A 194 6.51 14.63 -7.14
CA ILE A 194 6.12 15.93 -7.70
C ILE A 194 5.12 15.69 -8.84
N ALA A 195 4.06 16.52 -8.89
CA ALA A 195 2.88 16.30 -9.73
C ALA A 195 3.20 15.93 -11.19
N ASP A 196 4.14 16.63 -11.83
CA ASP A 196 4.56 16.42 -13.22
C ASP A 196 5.05 14.99 -13.51
N PHE A 197 5.50 14.26 -12.48
CA PHE A 197 6.16 12.97 -12.62
C PHE A 197 5.37 11.79 -12.07
N ILE A 198 4.16 11.98 -11.53
CA ILE A 198 3.36 10.88 -10.94
C ILE A 198 3.09 9.77 -11.98
N SER A 199 2.65 10.17 -13.17
CA SER A 199 2.40 9.21 -14.25
C SER A 199 3.69 8.51 -14.69
N GLY A 200 4.81 9.23 -14.81
CA GLY A 200 6.07 8.64 -15.26
C GLY A 200 6.71 7.73 -14.21
N ALA A 201 6.54 8.04 -12.93
CA ALA A 201 6.87 7.14 -11.84
C ALA A 201 6.07 5.84 -11.91
N THR A 202 4.79 5.93 -12.27
CA THR A 202 3.92 4.76 -12.46
C THR A 202 4.30 3.95 -13.71
N GLU A 203 4.70 4.61 -14.81
CA GLU A 203 5.24 3.92 -16.00
C GLU A 203 6.50 3.12 -15.66
N LYS A 204 7.41 3.71 -14.90
CA LYS A 204 8.64 3.05 -14.43
C LYS A 204 8.34 1.88 -13.50
N LEU A 205 7.34 2.04 -12.62
CA LEU A 205 6.87 1.00 -11.71
C LEU A 205 6.21 -0.18 -12.44
N THR A 206 5.64 0.07 -13.63
CA THR A 206 4.93 -0.94 -14.45
C THR A 206 5.59 -1.10 -15.83
N PRO A 207 6.85 -1.58 -15.87
CA PRO A 207 7.63 -1.61 -17.10
C PRO A 207 7.01 -2.54 -18.15
N ALA A 208 7.58 -2.52 -19.37
CA ALA A 208 7.27 -3.54 -20.38
C ALA A 208 7.56 -4.93 -19.81
N ASN A 209 6.64 -5.87 -20.02
CA ASN A 209 6.75 -7.25 -19.53
C ASN A 209 6.19 -8.24 -20.56
N GLU A 210 6.30 -9.53 -20.28
CA GLU A 210 5.70 -10.60 -21.09
C GLU A 210 4.19 -10.42 -21.24
N ALA A 211 3.62 -10.84 -22.37
CA ALA A 211 2.23 -10.55 -22.72
C ALA A 211 1.19 -11.12 -21.74
N ASP A 212 1.55 -12.15 -20.98
CA ASP A 212 0.71 -12.81 -19.96
C ASP A 212 1.02 -12.34 -18.52
N HIS A 213 2.04 -11.51 -18.31
CA HIS A 213 2.38 -10.96 -17.00
C HIS A 213 1.37 -9.89 -16.56
N TRP A 214 1.00 -9.90 -15.28
CA TRP A 214 0.15 -8.91 -14.64
C TRP A 214 0.89 -8.08 -13.59
N ASP A 215 0.96 -6.77 -13.82
CA ASP A 215 1.26 -5.80 -12.77
C ASP A 215 -0.01 -5.46 -11.99
N VAL A 216 -0.09 -5.86 -10.72
CA VAL A 216 -1.21 -5.54 -9.82
C VAL A 216 -0.87 -4.29 -9.03
N VAL A 217 -1.32 -3.14 -9.52
CA VAL A 217 -0.99 -1.82 -8.98
C VAL A 217 -1.87 -1.47 -7.78
N GLU A 218 -1.23 -1.08 -6.69
CA GLU A 218 -1.90 -0.51 -5.51
C GLU A 218 -2.52 0.85 -5.85
N GLY A 219 -3.81 1.01 -5.58
CA GLY A 219 -4.49 2.28 -5.78
C GLY A 219 -4.32 3.28 -4.65
N GLN A 220 -4.10 4.55 -5.01
CA GLN A 220 -4.11 5.70 -4.08
C GLN A 220 -5.26 6.66 -4.37
N GLY A 221 -5.69 7.41 -3.35
CA GLY A 221 -6.66 8.50 -3.52
C GLY A 221 -8.06 8.08 -3.98
N SER A 222 -8.79 9.02 -4.57
CA SER A 222 -9.98 8.81 -5.39
C SER A 222 -10.08 9.98 -6.37
N LEU A 223 -10.55 9.74 -7.62
CA LEU A 223 -10.82 10.80 -8.59
C LEU A 223 -11.85 11.82 -8.10
N PHE A 224 -12.67 11.45 -7.11
CA PHE A 224 -13.72 12.29 -6.56
C PHE A 224 -13.24 13.06 -5.32
N HIS A 225 -12.10 12.70 -4.73
CA HIS A 225 -11.61 13.33 -3.52
C HIS A 225 -10.85 14.62 -3.82
N ALA A 226 -11.34 15.75 -3.31
CA ALA A 226 -10.80 17.09 -3.60
C ALA A 226 -9.27 17.20 -3.35
N SER A 227 -8.77 16.53 -2.31
CA SER A 227 -7.33 16.57 -1.98
C SER A 227 -6.45 15.59 -2.76
N PHE A 228 -7.00 14.52 -3.34
CA PHE A 228 -6.20 13.36 -3.80
C PHE A 228 -6.53 12.89 -5.23
N ALA A 229 -7.40 13.60 -5.95
CA ALA A 229 -7.76 13.28 -7.33
C ALA A 229 -6.54 13.30 -8.27
N GLY A 230 -5.62 14.25 -8.09
CA GLY A 230 -4.41 14.37 -8.91
C GLY A 230 -3.52 13.12 -8.86
N VAL A 231 -3.33 12.53 -7.68
CA VAL A 231 -2.57 11.28 -7.51
C VAL A 231 -3.28 10.12 -8.20
N SER A 232 -4.61 10.03 -8.04
CA SER A 232 -5.42 8.95 -8.62
C SER A 232 -5.40 8.97 -10.14
N LEU A 233 -5.51 10.17 -10.73
CA LEU A 233 -5.45 10.36 -12.18
C LEU A 233 -4.05 10.06 -12.73
N GLY A 234 -3.00 10.51 -12.04
CA GLY A 234 -1.62 10.21 -12.41
C GLY A 234 -1.33 8.70 -12.41
N LEU A 235 -1.78 7.97 -11.38
CA LEU A 235 -1.70 6.51 -11.33
C LEU A 235 -2.46 5.86 -12.50
N LEU A 236 -3.70 6.29 -12.75
CA LEU A 236 -4.55 5.72 -13.79
C LEU A 236 -3.92 5.91 -15.19
N HIS A 237 -3.38 7.10 -15.46
CA HIS A 237 -2.72 7.41 -16.73
C HIS A 237 -1.39 6.67 -16.88
N GLY A 238 -0.54 6.70 -15.85
CA GLY A 238 0.76 6.05 -15.91
C GLY A 238 0.66 4.53 -15.94
N ALA A 239 -0.32 3.93 -15.25
CA ALA A 239 -0.51 2.47 -15.24
C ALA A 239 -1.07 1.94 -16.56
N GLN A 240 -1.80 2.73 -17.36
CA GLN A 240 -2.46 2.23 -18.59
C GLN A 240 -3.19 0.89 -18.39
N ALA A 241 -3.88 0.76 -17.26
CA ALA A 241 -4.46 -0.50 -16.80
C ALA A 241 -5.45 -1.08 -17.82
N ASP A 242 -5.45 -2.40 -17.97
CA ASP A 242 -6.42 -3.14 -18.77
C ASP A 242 -7.67 -3.45 -17.95
N ALA A 243 -7.49 -3.70 -16.65
CA ALA A 243 -8.55 -3.99 -15.70
C ALA A 243 -8.51 -3.04 -14.50
N LEU A 244 -9.68 -2.59 -14.06
CA LEU A 244 -9.86 -1.84 -12.83
C LEU A 244 -10.70 -2.66 -11.83
N VAL A 245 -10.40 -2.54 -10.54
CA VAL A 245 -11.28 -3.03 -9.47
C VAL A 245 -11.73 -1.84 -8.63
N MET A 246 -13.04 -1.60 -8.57
CA MET A 246 -13.62 -0.49 -7.81
C MET A 246 -13.74 -0.88 -6.34
N CYS A 247 -13.01 -0.20 -5.47
CA CYS A 247 -13.06 -0.42 -4.04
C CYS A 247 -14.05 0.55 -3.36
N HIS A 248 -14.88 0.03 -2.46
CA HIS A 248 -15.93 0.79 -1.80
C HIS A 248 -16.03 0.44 -0.30
N GLU A 249 -16.45 1.41 0.52
CA GLU A 249 -16.81 1.20 1.93
C GLU A 249 -18.20 1.82 2.15
N PRO A 250 -19.23 1.03 2.48
CA PRO A 250 -20.63 1.42 2.35
C PRO A 250 -21.20 2.18 3.54
N THR A 251 -20.51 2.21 4.68
CA THR A 251 -20.99 2.93 5.88
C THR A 251 -20.63 4.41 5.87
N ARG A 252 -19.87 4.83 4.86
CA ARG A 252 -19.35 6.17 4.75
C ARG A 252 -20.43 7.19 4.38
N LYS A 253 -20.54 8.24 5.19
CA LYS A 253 -21.50 9.34 4.96
C LYS A 253 -20.92 10.48 4.13
N HIS A 254 -19.62 10.69 4.22
CA HIS A 254 -18.91 11.76 3.53
C HIS A 254 -17.46 11.34 3.26
N MET A 255 -16.79 12.04 2.35
CA MET A 255 -15.40 11.77 2.02
C MET A 255 -14.46 11.94 3.22
N ARG A 256 -13.32 11.22 3.25
CA ARG A 256 -12.39 11.28 4.40
C ARG A 256 -11.94 12.71 4.65
N GLY A 257 -12.16 13.21 5.86
CA GLY A 257 -11.67 14.55 6.22
C GLY A 257 -12.33 15.70 5.45
N LEU A 258 -13.38 15.42 4.67
CA LEU A 258 -14.18 16.40 3.94
C LEU A 258 -15.66 16.19 4.32
N PRO A 259 -16.11 16.71 5.48
CA PRO A 259 -17.46 16.47 6.00
C PRO A 259 -18.57 16.98 5.09
N ASP A 260 -18.27 17.99 4.25
CA ASP A 260 -19.22 18.63 3.33
C ASP A 260 -19.24 17.98 1.93
N PHE A 261 -18.50 16.89 1.71
CA PHE A 261 -18.43 16.19 0.42
C PHE A 261 -19.04 14.79 0.53
N GLU A 262 -20.18 14.59 -0.14
CA GLU A 262 -20.82 13.27 -0.24
C GLU A 262 -20.05 12.32 -1.15
N LEU A 263 -20.23 11.01 -0.94
CA LEU A 263 -19.67 10.02 -1.87
C LEU A 263 -20.49 9.98 -3.16
N PRO A 264 -19.86 9.81 -4.33
CA PRO A 264 -20.60 9.57 -5.56
C PRO A 264 -21.23 8.17 -5.53
N ASP A 265 -22.32 7.98 -6.27
CA ASP A 265 -22.85 6.64 -6.49
C ASP A 265 -21.84 5.75 -7.24
N LEU A 266 -21.99 4.44 -7.08
CA LEU A 266 -21.00 3.48 -7.55
C LEU A 266 -20.93 3.42 -9.08
N LYS A 267 -22.07 3.59 -9.78
CA LYS A 267 -22.12 3.61 -11.25
C LYS A 267 -21.36 4.81 -11.80
N ARG A 268 -21.54 5.98 -11.21
CA ARG A 268 -20.81 7.19 -11.56
C ARG A 268 -19.32 7.01 -11.29
N CYS A 269 -18.95 6.36 -10.19
CA CYS A 269 -17.57 6.03 -9.90
C CYS A 269 -16.94 5.15 -10.99
N ILE A 270 -17.65 4.11 -11.43
CA ILE A 270 -17.22 3.21 -12.50
C ILE A 270 -17.05 4.00 -13.80
N GLU A 271 -18.09 4.71 -14.23
CA GLU A 271 -18.11 5.47 -15.49
C GLU A 271 -16.93 6.44 -15.60
N VAL A 272 -16.69 7.25 -14.56
CA VAL A 272 -15.62 8.26 -14.56
C VAL A 272 -14.24 7.61 -14.59
N ASN A 273 -14.01 6.54 -13.82
CA ASN A 273 -12.71 5.86 -13.82
C ASN A 273 -12.45 5.19 -15.17
N GLU A 274 -13.44 4.55 -15.78
CA GLU A 274 -13.29 4.00 -17.13
C GLU A 274 -13.05 5.08 -18.18
N MET A 275 -13.80 6.18 -18.12
CA MET A 275 -13.65 7.33 -19.03
C MET A 275 -12.22 7.87 -18.98
N MET A 276 -11.70 8.11 -17.77
CA MET A 276 -10.33 8.62 -17.59
C MET A 276 -9.28 7.58 -17.99
N GLY A 277 -9.48 6.30 -17.65
CA GLY A 277 -8.55 5.22 -18.01
C GLY A 277 -8.48 4.97 -19.52
N ARG A 278 -9.61 5.10 -20.22
CA ARG A 278 -9.71 4.94 -21.68
C ARG A 278 -8.98 6.02 -22.47
N MET A 279 -8.64 7.15 -21.85
CA MET A 279 -7.79 8.17 -22.48
C MET A 279 -6.40 7.64 -22.84
N VAL A 280 -5.88 6.66 -22.07
CA VAL A 280 -4.54 6.09 -22.26
C VAL A 280 -4.54 4.60 -22.58
N ASN A 281 -5.65 3.89 -22.36
CA ASN A 281 -5.83 2.50 -22.75
C ASN A 281 -7.31 2.22 -23.14
N PRO A 282 -7.65 2.12 -24.43
CA PRO A 282 -9.04 1.90 -24.86
C PRO A 282 -9.73 0.65 -24.27
N ALA A 283 -8.95 -0.36 -23.87
CA ALA A 283 -9.46 -1.59 -23.24
C ALA A 283 -9.80 -1.45 -21.75
N CYS A 284 -9.42 -0.33 -21.11
CA CYS A 284 -9.61 -0.12 -19.68
C CYS A 284 -11.09 -0.20 -19.29
N ARG A 285 -11.39 -1.08 -18.33
CA ARG A 285 -12.74 -1.32 -17.80
C ARG A 285 -12.71 -1.75 -16.35
N VAL A 286 -13.78 -1.47 -15.61
CA VAL A 286 -13.98 -2.04 -14.28
C VAL A 286 -14.50 -3.47 -14.43
N ILE A 287 -13.79 -4.43 -13.85
CA ILE A 287 -14.13 -5.85 -13.94
C ILE A 287 -14.92 -6.36 -12.73
N GLY A 288 -14.93 -5.62 -11.63
CA GLY A 288 -15.55 -6.04 -10.38
C GLY A 288 -15.42 -5.00 -9.28
N ILE A 289 -16.16 -5.23 -8.19
CA ILE A 289 -16.24 -4.38 -7.03
C ILE A 289 -15.65 -5.11 -5.81
N SER A 290 -14.77 -4.45 -5.08
CA SER A 290 -14.29 -4.91 -3.78
C SER A 290 -14.90 -4.04 -2.68
N VAL A 291 -15.80 -4.60 -1.88
CA VAL A 291 -16.50 -3.88 -0.83
C VAL A 291 -15.86 -4.22 0.51
N ASN A 292 -15.38 -3.22 1.24
CA ASN A 292 -15.02 -3.37 2.63
C ASN A 292 -16.29 -3.46 3.48
N THR A 293 -16.69 -4.67 3.87
CA THR A 293 -17.92 -4.90 4.65
C THR A 293 -17.69 -4.84 6.16
N SER A 294 -16.49 -4.49 6.63
CA SER A 294 -16.14 -4.54 8.06
C SER A 294 -16.99 -3.64 8.95
N GLY A 295 -17.57 -2.57 8.39
CA GLY A 295 -18.47 -1.66 9.09
C GLY A 295 -19.93 -2.12 9.11
N LEU A 296 -20.30 -3.14 8.32
CA LEU A 296 -21.65 -3.67 8.25
C LEU A 296 -21.90 -4.77 9.30
N PRO A 297 -23.15 -4.92 9.78
CA PRO A 297 -23.55 -6.10 10.53
C PRO A 297 -23.29 -7.39 9.75
N LYS A 298 -22.77 -8.43 10.40
CA LYS A 298 -22.33 -9.68 9.75
C LYS A 298 -23.43 -10.35 8.90
N ASP A 299 -24.66 -10.31 9.38
CA ASP A 299 -25.86 -10.85 8.74
C ASP A 299 -26.35 -10.02 7.53
N ARG A 300 -25.74 -8.86 7.27
CA ARG A 300 -26.09 -7.96 6.16
C ARG A 300 -24.99 -7.86 5.09
N GLN A 301 -23.82 -8.45 5.35
CA GLN A 301 -22.65 -8.32 4.47
C GLN A 301 -22.89 -8.97 3.11
N ASP A 302 -23.42 -10.21 3.10
CA ASP A 302 -23.67 -10.95 1.85
C ASP A 302 -24.83 -10.35 1.05
N ASP A 303 -25.95 -10.02 1.71
CA ASP A 303 -27.07 -9.28 1.11
C ASP A 303 -26.62 -7.98 0.41
N TYR A 304 -25.69 -7.24 1.05
CA TYR A 304 -25.17 -6.00 0.49
C TYR A 304 -24.34 -6.26 -0.77
N LEU A 305 -23.48 -7.29 -0.76
CA LEU A 305 -22.71 -7.67 -1.94
C LEU A 305 -23.63 -8.05 -3.10
N GLU A 306 -24.65 -8.89 -2.87
CA GLU A 306 -25.64 -9.27 -3.89
C GLU A 306 -26.39 -8.05 -4.46
N ALA A 307 -26.74 -7.08 -3.60
CA ALA A 307 -27.37 -5.83 -4.04
C ALA A 307 -26.44 -5.01 -4.96
N VAL A 308 -25.15 -4.92 -4.63
CA VAL A 308 -24.14 -4.24 -5.46
C VAL A 308 -23.97 -4.95 -6.81
N GLU A 309 -23.97 -6.28 -6.85
CA GLU A 309 -23.91 -7.03 -8.11
C GLU A 309 -25.13 -6.76 -8.99
N LYS A 310 -26.32 -6.77 -8.38
CA LYS A 310 -27.55 -6.45 -9.10
C LYS A 310 -27.57 -5.01 -9.62
N GLU A 311 -27.06 -4.07 -8.83
CA GLU A 311 -26.99 -2.67 -9.21
C GLU A 311 -26.05 -2.46 -10.39
N THR A 312 -24.84 -3.02 -10.31
CA THR A 312 -23.72 -2.73 -11.23
C THR A 312 -23.60 -3.69 -12.41
N GLY A 313 -24.15 -4.91 -12.29
CA GLY A 313 -23.93 -6.00 -13.23
C GLY A 313 -22.52 -6.61 -13.18
N LEU A 314 -21.75 -6.30 -12.14
CA LEU A 314 -20.36 -6.75 -11.97
C LEU A 314 -20.22 -7.63 -10.71
N PRO A 315 -19.25 -8.56 -10.66
CA PRO A 315 -18.98 -9.32 -9.45
C PRO A 315 -18.58 -8.38 -8.31
N ALA A 316 -19.19 -8.57 -7.15
CA ALA A 316 -18.91 -7.87 -5.91
C ALA A 316 -18.47 -8.87 -4.84
N VAL A 317 -17.32 -8.60 -4.24
CA VAL A 317 -16.77 -9.42 -3.15
C VAL A 317 -16.27 -8.54 -2.03
N ASP A 318 -16.24 -9.08 -0.82
CA ASP A 318 -15.31 -8.57 0.19
C ASP A 318 -13.98 -9.28 0.01
N ALA A 319 -13.03 -8.66 -0.70
CA ALA A 319 -11.77 -9.31 -1.06
C ALA A 319 -10.91 -9.68 0.17
N PHE A 320 -11.11 -9.01 1.31
CA PHE A 320 -10.39 -9.32 2.54
C PHE A 320 -11.01 -10.52 3.28
N ARG A 321 -12.35 -10.59 3.32
CA ARG A 321 -13.10 -11.65 4.01
C ARG A 321 -13.26 -12.93 3.18
N GLN A 322 -13.58 -12.79 1.89
CA GLN A 322 -13.93 -13.88 0.96
C GLN A 322 -12.79 -14.25 0.00
N GLY A 323 -11.76 -13.42 -0.11
CA GLY A 323 -10.71 -13.56 -1.13
C GLY A 323 -11.11 -12.96 -2.48
N ALA A 324 -10.18 -13.01 -3.44
CA ALA A 324 -10.32 -12.32 -4.73
C ALA A 324 -10.69 -13.22 -5.91
N GLY A 325 -11.08 -14.48 -5.67
CA GLY A 325 -11.32 -15.47 -6.73
C GLY A 325 -12.24 -14.98 -7.85
N ARG A 326 -13.40 -14.43 -7.49
CA ARG A 326 -14.40 -13.92 -8.46
C ARG A 326 -13.93 -12.68 -9.22
N LEU A 327 -13.00 -11.91 -8.66
CA LEU A 327 -12.36 -10.78 -9.36
C LEU A 327 -11.35 -11.30 -10.38
N VAL A 328 -10.57 -12.32 -10.02
CA VAL A 328 -9.60 -12.94 -10.93
C VAL A 328 -10.29 -13.70 -12.06
N ASP A 329 -11.46 -14.29 -11.81
CA ASP A 329 -12.30 -14.93 -12.85
C ASP A 329 -12.79 -13.94 -13.93
N ALA A 330 -12.86 -12.64 -13.61
CA ALA A 330 -13.39 -11.61 -14.50
C ALA A 330 -12.33 -10.93 -15.41
N LEU A 331 -11.07 -11.39 -15.35
CA LEU A 331 -9.93 -10.84 -16.11
C LEU A 331 -9.87 -11.28 -17.57
#